data_AF-A0A536NRZ1-F1
#
_entry.id   AF-A0A536NRZ1-F1
#
_cell.length_a   1.000
_cell.length_b   1.000
_cell.length_c   1.000
_cell.angle_alpha   90.00
_cell.angle_beta   90.00
_cell.angle_gamma   90.00
#
_symmetry.space_group_name_H-M   'P 1'
#
loop_
_entity.id
_entity.type
_entity.pdbx_description
1 polymer ?
#
loop_
_entity_poly.entity_id
_entity_poly.type
_entity_poly.pdbx_seq_one_letter_code
_entity_poly.pdbx_strand_id
1 'polypeptide(L)'
;MIQGWRATSITRTLNDLCRRLSVTEAVVIVDMALHSRIVDSAALNPRVASFAEPATESPMESRLRMLLVLGGLPRPRVQVPLFDSRGLFVGR
;
A
#
# COMPACT_ATOMS: atom_id res chain seq x y z
N MET A 1 4.80 -4.81 -24.75
CA MET A 1 3.72 -5.62 -25.37
C MET A 1 3.63 -6.92 -24.62
N ILE A 2 2.43 -7.48 -24.46
CA ILE A 2 2.22 -8.80 -23.86
C ILE A 2 1.42 -9.61 -24.88
N GLN A 3 1.93 -10.76 -25.32
CA GLN A 3 1.28 -11.61 -26.34
C GLN A 3 0.88 -10.84 -27.62
N GLY A 4 1.72 -9.91 -28.08
CA GLY A 4 1.45 -9.10 -29.28
C GLY A 4 0.54 -7.88 -29.07
N TRP A 5 -0.05 -7.71 -27.88
CA TRP A 5 -0.90 -6.57 -27.55
C TRP A 5 -0.11 -5.43 -26.90
N ARG A 6 -0.45 -4.18 -27.22
CA ARG A 6 0.07 -3.01 -26.50
C ARG A 6 -0.41 -3.05 -25.05
N ALA A 7 0.54 -2.95 -24.13
CA ALA A 7 0.29 -2.93 -22.69
C ALA A 7 1.02 -1.71 -22.09
N THR A 8 0.45 -1.15 -21.02
CA THR A 8 1.06 -0.06 -20.26
C THR A 8 2.16 -0.60 -19.35
N SER A 9 3.14 0.25 -19.02
CA SER A 9 4.11 -0.05 -17.95
C SER A 9 3.41 -0.05 -16.58
N ILE A 10 3.99 -0.73 -15.59
CA ILE A 10 3.44 -0.78 -14.21
C ILE A 10 3.25 0.64 -13.65
N THR A 11 4.27 1.49 -13.75
CA THR A 11 4.20 2.90 -13.32
C THR A 11 3.07 3.65 -14.02
N ARG A 12 2.89 3.44 -15.34
CA ARG A 12 1.80 4.08 -16.08
C ARG A 12 0.44 3.59 -15.60
N THR A 13 0.26 2.27 -15.44
CA THR A 13 -0.96 1.66 -14.92
C THR A 13 -1.30 2.18 -13.53
N LEU A 14 -0.34 2.21 -12.61
CA LEU A 14 -0.54 2.71 -11.25
C LEU A 14 -0.94 4.18 -11.24
N ASN A 15 -0.28 5.03 -12.06
CA ASN A 15 -0.63 6.44 -12.15
C ASN A 15 -2.06 6.64 -12.71
N ASP A 16 -2.43 5.88 -13.75
CA ASP A 16 -3.77 5.93 -14.34
C ASP A 16 -4.85 5.48 -13.32
N LEU A 17 -4.57 4.45 -12.51
CA LEU A 17 -5.44 4.01 -11.41
C LEU A 17 -5.55 5.06 -10.30
N CYS A 18 -4.43 5.66 -9.87
CA CYS A 18 -4.41 6.71 -8.84
C CYS A 18 -5.23 7.95 -9.22
N ARG A 19 -5.41 8.20 -10.52
CA ARG A 19 -6.24 9.30 -11.04
C ARG A 19 -7.73 8.99 -11.04
N ARG A 20 -8.13 7.72 -11.09
CA ARG A 20 -9.52 7.29 -11.23
C ARG A 20 -10.14 6.79 -9.93
N LEU A 21 -9.34 6.20 -9.06
CA LEU A 21 -9.80 5.60 -7.81
C LEU A 21 -9.86 6.62 -6.67
N SER A 22 -10.58 6.25 -5.61
CA SER A 22 -10.49 6.94 -4.32
C SER A 22 -9.05 6.85 -3.78
N VAL A 23 -8.67 7.76 -2.89
CA VAL A 23 -7.32 7.75 -2.28
C VAL A 23 -7.06 6.42 -1.59
N THR A 24 -8.03 5.88 -0.86
CA THR A 24 -7.92 4.59 -0.17
C THR A 24 -7.63 3.43 -1.13
N GLU A 25 -8.40 3.29 -2.20
CA GLU A 25 -8.20 2.18 -3.15
C GLU A 25 -6.91 2.35 -3.97
N ALA A 26 -6.52 3.59 -4.26
CA ALA A 26 -5.23 3.87 -4.90
C ALA A 26 -4.05 3.46 -3.99
N VAL A 27 -4.13 3.76 -2.69
CA VAL A 27 -3.11 3.35 -1.70
C VAL A 27 -3.06 1.83 -1.57
N VAL A 28 -4.20 1.14 -1.51
CA VAL A 28 -4.26 -0.33 -1.48
C VAL A 28 -3.47 -0.95 -2.63
N ILE A 29 -3.72 -0.50 -3.86
CA ILE A 29 -3.04 -1.07 -5.05
C ILE A 29 -1.54 -0.76 -5.02
N VAL A 30 -1.17 0.45 -4.60
CA VAL A 30 0.23 0.89 -4.52
C VAL A 30 1.00 0.12 -3.45
N ASP A 31 0.42 -0.08 -2.28
CA ASP A 31 1.02 -0.91 -1.22
C ASP A 31 1.27 -2.33 -1.71
N MET A 32 0.30 -2.95 -2.40
CA MET A 32 0.47 -4.30 -2.95
C MET A 32 1.55 -4.36 -4.03
N ALA A 33 1.69 -3.30 -4.85
CA ALA A 33 2.75 -3.20 -5.83
C ALA A 33 4.14 -3.04 -5.19
N LEU A 34 4.24 -2.24 -4.12
CA LEU A 34 5.48 -2.07 -3.35
C LEU A 34 5.86 -3.34 -2.59
N HIS A 35 4.89 -3.97 -1.93
CA HIS A 35 5.06 -5.24 -1.22
C HIS A 35 5.58 -6.34 -2.16
N SER A 36 5.01 -6.41 -3.37
CA SER A 36 5.44 -7.33 -4.43
C SER A 36 6.75 -6.91 -5.11
N ARG A 37 7.31 -5.75 -4.76
CA ARG A 37 8.55 -5.15 -5.32
C ARG A 37 8.53 -5.00 -6.84
N ILE A 38 7.35 -4.73 -7.41
CA ILE A 38 7.19 -4.50 -8.85
C ILE A 38 7.26 -3.01 -9.21
N VAL A 39 7.39 -2.13 -8.21
CA VAL A 39 7.58 -0.69 -8.37
C VAL A 39 8.43 -0.15 -7.20
N ASP A 40 9.17 0.93 -7.44
CA ASP A 40 9.88 1.68 -6.39
C ASP A 40 9.03 2.86 -5.88
N SER A 41 9.19 3.19 -4.61
CA SER A 41 8.64 4.39 -3.98
C SER A 41 8.89 5.70 -4.75
N ALA A 42 10.04 5.84 -5.42
CA ALA A 42 10.39 7.02 -6.20
C ALA A 42 9.51 7.19 -7.46
N ALA A 43 8.86 6.13 -7.92
CA ALA A 43 8.00 6.15 -9.11
C ALA A 43 6.51 6.41 -8.78
N LEU A 44 6.17 6.67 -7.51
CA LEU A 44 4.80 6.81 -7.07
C LEU A 44 4.22 8.20 -7.37
N ASN A 45 2.89 8.23 -7.55
CA ASN A 45 2.17 9.50 -7.66
C ASN A 45 2.23 10.25 -6.30
N PRO A 46 2.57 11.56 -6.29
CA PRO A 46 2.69 12.33 -5.05
C PRO A 46 1.45 12.30 -4.16
N ARG A 47 0.25 12.15 -4.74
CA ARG A 47 -1.03 12.06 -4.02
C ARG A 47 -1.12 10.87 -3.06
N VAL A 48 -0.46 9.75 -3.40
CA VAL A 48 -0.48 8.51 -2.63
C VAL A 48 0.85 8.21 -1.95
N ALA A 49 1.94 8.83 -2.40
CA ALA A 49 3.29 8.57 -1.90
C ALA A 49 3.39 8.79 -0.37
N SER A 50 2.75 9.83 0.16
CA SER A 50 2.72 10.13 1.60
C SER A 50 1.96 9.08 2.42
N PHE A 51 1.12 8.28 1.79
CA PHE A 51 0.33 7.21 2.41
C PHE A 51 0.85 5.80 2.07
N ALA A 52 1.87 5.65 1.25
CA ALA A 52 2.37 4.33 0.86
C ALA A 52 3.06 3.63 2.04
N GLU A 53 2.83 2.33 2.20
CA GLU A 53 3.40 1.48 3.26
C GLU A 53 3.83 0.11 2.69
N PRO A 54 5.11 -0.04 2.29
CA PRO A 54 5.62 -1.27 1.66
C PRO A 54 5.53 -2.52 2.54
N ALA A 55 5.50 -2.36 3.86
CA ALA A 55 5.42 -3.47 4.80
C ALA A 55 3.99 -4.01 4.99
N THR A 56 3.01 -3.44 4.29
CA THR A 56 1.63 -3.94 4.31
C THR A 56 1.54 -5.32 3.66
N GLU A 57 0.95 -6.29 4.34
CA GLU A 57 0.87 -7.68 3.87
C GLU A 57 -0.51 -8.00 3.24
N SER A 58 -1.52 -7.15 3.47
CA SER A 58 -2.87 -7.38 2.94
C SER A 58 -3.61 -6.10 2.52
N PRO A 59 -4.55 -6.18 1.56
CA PRO A 59 -5.39 -5.05 1.18
C PRO A 59 -6.27 -4.48 2.31
N MET A 60 -6.60 -5.27 3.34
CA MET A 60 -7.41 -4.80 4.46
C MET A 60 -6.59 -3.95 5.44
N GLU A 61 -5.31 -4.23 5.61
CA GLU A 61 -4.39 -3.39 6.40
C GLU A 61 -4.29 -1.97 5.82
N SER A 62 -4.11 -1.82 4.51
CA SER A 62 -4.11 -0.50 3.85
C SER A 62 -5.42 0.25 4.09
N ARG A 63 -6.58 -0.44 3.98
CA ARG A 63 -7.89 0.17 4.20
C ARG A 63 -8.08 0.63 5.64
N LEU A 64 -7.74 -0.22 6.61
CA LEU A 64 -7.79 0.14 8.03
C LEU A 64 -6.88 1.34 8.32
N ARG A 65 -5.65 1.32 7.81
CA ARG A 65 -4.70 2.41 7.98
C ARG A 65 -5.22 3.72 7.40
N MET A 66 -5.82 3.68 6.22
CA MET A 66 -6.44 4.86 5.59
C MET A 66 -7.66 5.34 6.35
N LEU A 67 -8.48 4.44 6.91
CA LEU A 67 -9.61 4.82 7.78
C LEU A 67 -9.13 5.64 8.99
N LEU A 68 -8.07 5.19 9.67
CA LEU A 68 -7.50 5.87 10.83
C LEU A 68 -6.90 7.23 10.45
N VAL A 69 -6.05 7.26 9.41
CA VAL A 69 -5.34 8.48 8.98
C VAL A 69 -6.30 9.53 8.44
N LEU A 70 -7.26 9.15 7.60
CA LEU A 70 -8.28 10.08 7.10
C LEU A 70 -9.26 10.51 8.19
N GLY A 71 -9.41 9.72 9.26
CA GLY A 71 -10.12 10.09 10.48
C GLY A 71 -9.35 11.03 11.42
N GLY A 72 -8.14 11.46 11.04
CA GLY A 72 -7.33 12.39 11.83
C GLY A 72 -6.48 11.73 12.93
N LEU A 73 -6.45 10.40 12.99
CA LEU A 73 -5.57 9.69 13.91
C LEU A 73 -4.12 9.65 13.38
N PRO A 74 -3.13 9.52 14.28
CA PRO A 74 -1.74 9.34 13.88
C PRO A 74 -1.56 8.13 12.95
N ARG A 75 -0.56 8.20 12.07
CA ARG A 75 -0.21 7.08 11.18
C ARG A 75 0.18 5.86 12.03
N PRO A 76 -0.54 4.73 11.92
CA PRO A 76 -0.23 3.54 12.69
C PRO A 76 1.07 2.91 12.22
N ARG A 77 1.76 2.23 13.14
CA ARG A 77 2.87 1.35 12.82
C ARG A 77 2.30 0.03 12.29
N VAL A 78 2.84 -0.45 11.17
CA VAL A 78 2.52 -1.78 10.64
C VAL A 78 3.50 -2.82 11.19
N GLN A 79 3.09 -4.10 11.17
CA GLN A 79 3.95 -5.23 11.52
C GLN A 79 4.55 -5.11 12.94
N VAL A 80 3.73 -4.67 13.90
CA VAL A 80 4.17 -4.47 15.29
C VAL A 80 4.17 -5.83 15.98
N PRO A 81 5.31 -6.28 16.56
CA PRO A 81 5.38 -7.57 17.22
C PRO A 81 4.46 -7.59 18.45
N LEU A 82 3.64 -8.63 18.52
CA LEU A 82 2.72 -8.92 19.61
C LEU A 82 3.30 -10.06 20.45
N PHE A 83 3.22 -9.88 21.78
CA PHE A 83 3.71 -10.84 22.76
C PHE A 83 2.59 -11.24 23.71
N ASP A 84 2.58 -12.49 24.18
CA ASP A 84 1.65 -12.95 25.21
C ASP A 84 2.02 -12.41 26.59
N SER A 85 1.20 -12.72 27.61
CA SER A 85 1.46 -12.29 29.00
C SER A 85 2.75 -12.85 29.62
N ARG A 86 3.39 -13.82 28.99
CA ARG A 86 4.68 -14.40 29.39
C ARG A 86 5.84 -13.84 28.55
N GLY A 87 5.58 -12.88 27.67
CA GLY A 87 6.59 -12.28 26.79
C GLY A 87 6.95 -13.14 25.58
N LEU A 88 6.18 -14.19 25.26
CA LEU A 88 6.41 -15.02 24.08
C LEU A 88 5.80 -14.38 22.83
N PHE A 89 6.53 -14.39 21.72
CA PHE A 89 6.06 -13.85 20.45
C PHE A 89 4.83 -14.61 19.93
N VAL A 90 3.78 -13.87 19.58
CA VAL A 90 2.51 -14.41 19.06
C VAL A 90 2.38 -14.17 17.56
N GLY A 91 2.85 -13.01 17.08
CA GLY A 91 2.70 -12.59 15.70
C GLY A 91 3.12 -11.13 15.52
N ARG A 92 3.02 -10.63 14.30
CA ARG A 92 3.24 -9.22 13.95
C ARG A 92 2.27 -8.80 12.85
#